data_AF-A0A8T7EJX8-F1
#
_entry.id   AF-A0A8T7EJX8-F1
#
_cell.length_a   1.000
_cell.length_b   1.000
_cell.length_c   1.000
_cell.angle_alpha   90.00
_cell.angle_beta   90.00
_cell.angle_gamma   90.00
#
_symmetry.space_group_name_H-M   'P 1'
#
loop_
_entity.id
_entity.type
_entity.pdbx_description
1 polymer ?
#
loop_
_entity_poly.entity_id
_entity_poly.type
_entity_poly.pdbx_seq_one_letter_code
_entity_poly.pdbx_strand_id
1 'polypeptide(L)'
;MTNRIGASGGLDAENLETAKLRVPHFLRSLGRAVTAADFEYLAVQAAPGQIGRVYALRPPLTAPRQVKLLVIPSVPRLGGFLVPESLEPQDDLREQIISYLDDRRLISTVLDVQQPYYQWVQTEIRIRVTPGENVERVRLAVEAKLF
;
A
#
# COMPACT_ATOMS: atom_id res chain seq x y z
N MET A 1 -4.37 -8.06 37.04
CA MET A 1 -5.16 -8.35 35.82
C MET A 1 -4.19 -8.38 34.66
N THR A 2 -3.96 -9.54 34.08
CA THR A 2 -2.98 -9.73 33.01
C THR A 2 -3.73 -9.61 31.68
N ASN A 3 -3.48 -8.53 30.94
CA ASN A 3 -4.05 -8.34 29.61
C ASN A 3 -3.59 -9.50 28.71
N ARG A 4 -4.54 -10.28 28.18
CA ARG A 4 -4.29 -11.48 27.34
C ARG A 4 -4.20 -11.16 25.84
N ILE A 5 -4.29 -9.88 25.47
CA ILE A 5 -4.17 -9.40 24.09
C ILE A 5 -3.00 -8.43 24.04
N GLY A 6 -1.95 -8.78 23.29
CA GLY A 6 -0.83 -7.86 23.04
C GLY A 6 -1.30 -6.66 22.24
N ALA A 7 -0.71 -5.48 22.49
CA ALA A 7 -1.00 -4.31 21.68
C ALA A 7 -0.53 -4.54 20.23
N SER A 8 -1.46 -4.52 19.28
CA SER A 8 -1.18 -4.49 17.83
C SER A 8 -1.54 -3.10 17.30
N GLY A 9 -0.56 -2.34 16.83
CA GLY A 9 -0.81 -0.98 16.36
C GLY A 9 0.38 -0.03 16.42
N GLY A 10 1.59 -0.53 16.16
CA GLY A 10 2.74 0.33 15.90
C GLY A 10 2.73 0.73 14.43
N LEU A 11 2.13 1.88 14.11
CA LEU A 11 2.32 2.53 12.83
C LEU A 11 3.60 3.35 12.90
N ASP A 12 4.52 3.14 11.96
CA ASP A 12 5.68 4.02 11.81
C ASP A 12 5.21 5.47 11.64
N ALA A 13 5.95 6.40 12.24
CA ALA A 13 5.64 7.82 12.15
C ALA A 13 5.56 8.24 10.67
N GLU A 14 4.42 8.82 10.29
CA GLU A 14 4.19 9.36 8.95
C GLU A 14 5.35 10.28 8.54
N ASN A 15 6.00 10.00 7.41
CA ASN A 15 7.13 10.78 6.94
C ASN A 15 6.70 12.22 6.61
N LEU A 16 7.54 13.21 6.95
CA LEU A 16 7.25 14.64 6.81
C LEU A 16 6.88 15.03 5.36
N GLU A 17 7.47 14.37 4.37
CA GLU A 17 7.16 14.60 2.94
C GLU A 17 5.76 14.07 2.56
N THR A 18 5.36 12.93 3.12
CA THR A 18 3.98 12.39 3.02
C THR A 18 2.98 13.33 3.72
N ALA A 19 3.36 13.88 4.88
CA ALA A 19 2.54 14.83 5.64
C ALA A 19 2.33 16.18 4.92
N LYS A 20 3.32 16.68 4.17
CA LYS A 20 3.20 17.92 3.37
C LYS A 20 2.21 17.78 2.20
N LEU A 21 2.13 16.60 1.59
CA LEU A 21 1.14 16.28 0.55
C LEU A 21 -0.29 16.11 1.12
N ARG A 22 -0.40 15.85 2.42
CA ARG A 22 -1.66 15.55 3.13
C ARG A 22 -2.50 16.80 3.43
N VAL A 23 -1.86 17.91 3.78
CA VAL A 23 -2.56 19.16 4.21
C VAL A 23 -3.48 19.73 3.11
N PRO A 24 -3.08 19.76 1.81
CA PRO A 24 -3.98 20.23 0.75
C PRO A 24 -5.13 19.27 0.41
N HIS A 25 -4.99 17.96 0.69
CA HIS A 25 -6.00 16.93 0.41
C HIS A 25 -7.16 16.94 1.41
N PHE A 26 -6.83 17.10 2.70
CA PHE A 26 -7.84 17.21 3.76
C PHE A 26 -8.75 18.42 3.55
N LEU A 27 -8.19 19.57 3.13
CA LEU A 27 -8.96 20.80 2.90
C LEU A 27 -9.83 20.78 1.63
N ARG A 28 -9.62 19.84 0.70
CA ARG A 28 -10.40 19.74 -0.55
C ARG A 28 -11.53 18.73 -0.52
N SER A 29 -11.36 17.60 0.17
CA SER A 29 -12.33 16.50 0.05
C SER A 29 -13.59 16.72 0.89
N LEU A 30 -13.56 17.48 1.99
CA LEU A 30 -14.68 17.61 2.95
C LEU A 30 -15.32 16.24 3.31
N GLY A 31 -14.54 15.15 3.26
CA GLY A 31 -15.03 13.79 3.47
C GLY A 31 -15.70 13.11 2.25
N ARG A 32 -15.57 13.65 1.03
CA ARG A 32 -16.14 13.11 -0.21
C ARG A 32 -15.05 12.60 -1.17
N ALA A 33 -15.31 11.48 -1.83
CA ALA A 33 -14.42 10.88 -2.82
C ALA A 33 -14.79 11.37 -4.24
N VAL A 34 -14.06 12.34 -4.77
CA VAL A 34 -14.30 12.92 -6.11
C VAL A 34 -13.10 12.72 -7.03
N THR A 35 -11.90 13.00 -6.53
CA THR A 35 -10.64 12.84 -7.27
C THR A 35 -9.99 11.50 -6.96
N ALA A 36 -9.09 11.02 -7.83
CA ALA A 36 -8.33 9.79 -7.60
C ALA A 36 -7.63 9.81 -6.23
N ALA A 37 -7.02 10.95 -5.90
CA ALA A 37 -6.31 11.10 -4.67
C ALA A 37 -7.24 11.24 -3.44
N ASP A 38 -8.50 11.68 -3.61
CA ASP A 38 -9.51 11.56 -2.54
C ASP A 38 -9.87 10.10 -2.28
N PHE A 39 -10.03 9.27 -3.33
CA PHE A 39 -10.27 7.83 -3.18
C PHE A 39 -9.11 7.13 -2.48
N GLU A 40 -7.87 7.43 -2.87
CA GLU A 40 -6.67 6.90 -2.23
C GLU A 40 -6.60 7.30 -0.75
N TYR A 41 -6.81 8.58 -0.45
CA TYR A 41 -6.78 9.08 0.92
C TYR A 41 -7.87 8.45 1.79
N LEU A 42 -9.11 8.44 1.32
CA LEU A 42 -10.25 7.89 2.06
C LEU A 42 -10.15 6.37 2.24
N ALA A 43 -9.55 5.65 1.29
CA ALA A 43 -9.29 4.22 1.44
C ALA A 43 -8.31 3.95 2.59
N VAL A 44 -7.22 4.73 2.70
CA VAL A 44 -6.28 4.61 3.83
C VAL A 44 -6.96 4.92 5.17
N GLN A 45 -7.88 5.89 5.18
CA GLN A 45 -8.67 6.19 6.39
C GLN A 45 -9.67 5.07 6.75
N ALA A 46 -10.17 4.33 5.77
CA ALA A 46 -11.13 3.24 5.99
C ALA A 46 -10.53 2.11 6.83
N ALA A 47 -9.26 1.77 6.60
CA ALA A 47 -8.56 0.68 7.27
C ALA A 47 -7.12 1.06 7.69
N PRO A 48 -6.95 1.88 8.74
CA PRO A 48 -5.65 2.37 9.18
C PRO A 48 -4.70 1.22 9.56
N GLY A 49 -3.47 1.24 9.03
CA GLY A 49 -2.43 0.23 9.30
C GLY A 49 -2.60 -1.11 8.59
N GLN A 50 -3.71 -1.34 7.91
CA GLN A 50 -3.93 -2.55 7.10
C GLN A 50 -3.56 -2.36 5.63
N ILE A 51 -3.40 -1.11 5.17
CA ILE A 51 -3.07 -0.77 3.79
C ILE A 51 -1.62 -0.27 3.73
N GLY A 52 -0.79 -0.94 2.93
CA GLY A 52 0.59 -0.52 2.67
C GLY A 52 0.68 0.49 1.54
N ARG A 53 -0.13 0.31 0.49
CA ARG A 53 -0.22 1.23 -0.64
C ARG A 53 -1.58 1.13 -1.32
N VAL A 54 -2.05 2.24 -1.86
CA VAL A 54 -3.28 2.30 -2.66
C VAL A 54 -3.05 3.17 -3.90
N TYR A 55 -3.74 2.85 -4.98
CA TYR A 55 -3.72 3.64 -6.22
C TYR A 55 -5.08 3.63 -6.91
N ALA A 56 -5.59 4.79 -7.30
CA ALA A 56 -6.89 4.92 -7.93
C ALA A 56 -6.77 5.16 -9.44
N LEU A 57 -7.20 4.18 -10.23
CA LEU A 57 -7.34 4.29 -11.69
C LEU A 57 -8.69 4.91 -12.06
N ARG A 58 -8.66 5.78 -13.07
CA ARG A 58 -9.81 6.50 -13.63
C ARG A 58 -9.75 6.52 -15.15
N PRO A 59 -10.83 6.95 -15.85
CA PRO A 59 -10.80 7.11 -17.29
C PRO A 59 -9.63 8.01 -17.71
N PRO A 60 -8.93 7.68 -18.81
CA PRO A 60 -9.28 6.67 -19.83
C PRO A 60 -8.81 5.23 -19.52
N LEU A 61 -8.18 4.98 -18.38
CA LEU A 61 -7.64 3.65 -18.02
C LEU A 61 -8.74 2.67 -17.54
N THR A 62 -9.94 3.19 -17.29
CA THR A 62 -11.13 2.45 -16.85
C THR A 62 -12.34 2.86 -17.69
N ALA A 63 -13.47 2.14 -17.53
CA ALA A 63 -14.71 2.52 -18.18
C ALA A 63 -15.21 3.90 -17.67
N PRO A 64 -16.03 4.63 -18.46
CA PRO A 64 -16.63 5.88 -18.02
C PRO A 64 -17.33 5.72 -16.66
N ARG A 65 -17.14 6.70 -15.76
CA ARG A 65 -17.67 6.70 -14.39
C ARG A 65 -17.18 5.55 -13.51
N GLN A 66 -16.20 4.75 -13.94
CA GLN A 66 -15.60 3.69 -13.14
C GLN A 66 -14.31 4.18 -12.47
N VAL A 67 -14.18 3.91 -11.17
CA VAL A 67 -12.94 4.06 -10.41
C VAL A 67 -12.50 2.68 -9.98
N LYS A 68 -11.31 2.26 -10.41
CA LYS A 68 -10.68 1.02 -9.94
C LYS A 68 -9.64 1.37 -8.88
N LEU A 69 -9.84 0.89 -7.67
CA LEU A 69 -8.94 1.10 -6.56
C LEU A 69 -8.06 -0.14 -6.38
N LEU A 70 -6.77 0.02 -6.68
CA LEU A 70 -5.75 -1.01 -6.49
C LEU A 70 -5.23 -0.91 -5.06
N VAL A 71 -5.44 -1.96 -4.27
CA VAL A 71 -5.04 -2.01 -2.87
C VAL A 71 -3.94 -3.03 -2.67
N ILE A 72 -2.87 -2.60 -2.00
CA ILE A 72 -1.78 -3.47 -1.53
C ILE A 72 -1.86 -3.48 0.00
N PRO A 73 -2.09 -4.65 0.62
CA PRO A 73 -2.14 -4.76 2.07
C PRO A 73 -0.80 -4.39 2.71
N SER A 74 -0.86 -4.00 3.97
CA SER A 74 0.34 -3.79 4.78
C SER A 74 0.94 -5.15 5.11
N VAL A 75 2.09 -5.46 4.53
CA VAL A 75 2.82 -6.69 4.84
C VAL A 75 3.93 -6.36 5.84
N PRO A 76 4.05 -7.09 6.96
CA PRO A 76 5.17 -6.89 7.86
C PRO A 76 6.48 -7.12 7.10
N ARG A 77 7.51 -6.31 7.37
CA ARG A 77 8.85 -6.52 6.80
C ARG A 77 9.41 -7.83 7.34
N LEU A 78 9.14 -8.92 6.63
CA LEU A 78 9.83 -10.18 6.81
C LEU A 78 11.18 -10.00 6.12
N GLY A 79 12.29 -10.26 6.82
CA GLY A 79 13.65 -10.20 6.25
C GLY A 79 13.91 -11.33 5.26
N GLY A 80 13.11 -11.42 4.21
CA GLY A 80 13.09 -12.50 3.23
C GLY A 80 12.05 -12.28 2.13
N PHE A 81 11.81 -13.31 1.33
CA PHE A 81 10.89 -13.25 0.20
C PHE A 81 9.44 -13.08 0.65
N LEU A 82 8.71 -12.23 -0.06
CA LEU A 82 7.27 -12.07 0.10
C LEU A 82 6.55 -13.27 -0.56
N VAL A 83 5.64 -13.86 0.20
CA VAL A 83 4.75 -14.92 -0.28
C VAL A 83 3.63 -14.24 -1.07
N PRO A 84 3.31 -14.66 -2.32
CA PRO A 84 2.28 -14.01 -3.15
C PRO A 84 0.94 -13.78 -2.42
N GLU A 85 0.52 -14.76 -1.63
CA GLU A 85 -0.71 -14.77 -0.84
C GLU A 85 -0.74 -13.67 0.22
N SER A 86 0.42 -13.17 0.66
CA SER A 86 0.51 -12.04 1.60
C SER A 86 0.17 -10.69 0.96
N LEU A 87 0.17 -10.63 -0.38
CA LEU A 87 -0.15 -9.42 -1.15
C LEU A 87 -1.62 -9.37 -1.57
N GLU A 88 -2.38 -10.45 -1.34
CA GLU A 88 -3.81 -10.48 -1.64
C GLU A 88 -4.59 -9.79 -0.51
N PRO A 89 -5.37 -8.73 -0.79
CA PRO A 89 -6.21 -8.11 0.21
C PRO A 89 -7.32 -9.07 0.62
N GLN A 90 -7.44 -9.31 1.92
CA GLN A 90 -8.50 -10.16 2.48
C GLN A 90 -9.89 -9.55 2.19
N ASP A 91 -10.91 -10.41 2.08
CA ASP A 91 -12.28 -9.98 1.78
C ASP A 91 -12.81 -8.96 2.80
N ASP A 92 -12.52 -9.16 4.10
CA ASP A 92 -12.91 -8.23 5.16
C ASP A 92 -12.34 -6.81 4.94
N LEU A 93 -11.07 -6.71 4.55
CA LEU A 93 -10.42 -5.44 4.23
C LEU A 93 -11.07 -4.79 3.01
N ARG A 94 -11.37 -5.59 1.98
CA ARG A 94 -12.03 -5.12 0.76
C ARG A 94 -13.43 -4.59 1.06
N GLU A 95 -14.23 -5.32 1.83
CA GLU A 95 -15.59 -4.91 2.23
C GLU A 95 -15.56 -3.65 3.09
N GLN A 96 -14.64 -3.56 4.05
CA GLN A 96 -14.45 -2.37 4.87
C GLN A 96 -14.17 -1.12 4.03
N ILE A 97 -13.29 -1.23 3.02
CA ILE A 97 -12.97 -0.13 2.10
C ILE A 97 -14.21 0.24 1.24
N ILE A 98 -14.90 -0.75 0.69
CA ILE A 98 -16.10 -0.53 -0.15
C ILE A 98 -17.18 0.19 0.66
N SER A 99 -17.52 -0.32 1.84
CA SER A 99 -18.55 0.27 2.70
C SER A 99 -18.20 1.71 3.08
N TYR A 100 -16.94 1.97 3.47
CA TYR A 100 -16.52 3.32 3.85
C TYR A 100 -16.56 4.32 2.68
N LEU A 101 -16.19 3.88 1.47
CA LEU A 101 -16.20 4.74 0.27
C LEU A 101 -17.58 4.89 -0.34
N ASP A 102 -18.48 3.92 -0.19
CA ASP A 102 -19.85 3.99 -0.70
C ASP A 102 -20.64 5.17 -0.10
N ASP A 103 -20.45 5.44 1.19
CA ASP A 103 -21.05 6.59 1.89
C ASP A 103 -20.52 7.96 1.39
N ARG A 104 -19.37 7.97 0.71
CA ARG A 104 -18.57 9.18 0.44
C ARG A 104 -18.36 9.45 -1.05
N ARG A 105 -18.59 8.45 -1.92
CA ARG A 105 -18.45 8.59 -3.37
C ARG A 105 -19.63 9.30 -4.01
N LEU A 106 -19.44 9.75 -5.24
CA LEU A 106 -20.55 10.18 -6.07
C LEU A 106 -21.44 8.98 -6.41
N ILE A 107 -22.76 9.14 -6.28
CA ILE A 107 -23.78 8.10 -6.58
C ILE A 107 -23.58 7.52 -7.98
N SER A 108 -23.11 8.35 -8.92
CA SER A 108 -22.92 7.99 -10.31
C SER A 108 -21.67 7.13 -10.59
N THR A 109 -20.74 7.03 -9.64
CA THR A 109 -19.43 6.38 -9.81
C THR A 109 -19.50 4.91 -9.47
N VAL A 110 -19.08 4.03 -10.39
CA VAL A 110 -18.90 2.60 -10.10
C VAL A 110 -17.54 2.41 -9.44
N LEU A 111 -17.51 1.93 -8.20
CA LEU A 111 -16.30 1.62 -7.47
C LEU A 111 -15.98 0.13 -7.59
N ASP A 112 -14.73 -0.18 -7.90
CA ASP A 112 -14.21 -1.55 -7.96
C ASP A 112 -12.89 -1.61 -7.19
N VAL A 113 -12.86 -2.34 -6.07
CA VAL A 113 -11.68 -2.51 -5.22
C VAL A 113 -11.06 -3.87 -5.50
N GLN A 114 -9.79 -3.90 -5.90
CA GLN A 114 -9.09 -5.13 -6.28
C GLN A 114 -7.58 -5.04 -5.99
N GLN A 115 -6.90 -6.18 -6.07
CA GLN A 115 -5.44 -6.22 -6.04
C GLN A 115 -4.84 -5.80 -7.38
N PRO A 116 -3.63 -5.21 -7.39
CA PRO A 116 -2.89 -5.03 -8.64
C PRO A 116 -2.36 -6.37 -9.16
N TYR A 117 -2.01 -6.39 -10.45
CA TYR A 117 -1.22 -7.49 -11.00
C TYR A 117 0.24 -7.34 -10.56
N TYR A 118 0.78 -8.38 -9.94
CA TYR A 118 2.19 -8.45 -9.55
C TYR A 118 3.01 -9.11 -10.65
N GLN A 119 4.12 -8.49 -11.02
CA GLN A 119 5.11 -9.07 -11.92
C GLN A 119 6.35 -9.41 -11.13
N TRP A 120 6.68 -10.70 -11.09
CA TRP A 120 7.90 -11.19 -10.45
C TRP A 120 9.10 -10.86 -11.34
N VAL A 121 10.10 -10.19 -10.76
CA VAL A 121 11.35 -9.85 -11.43
C VAL A 121 12.47 -10.62 -10.75
N GLN A 122 13.22 -11.38 -11.54
CA GLN A 122 14.45 -12.03 -11.11
C GLN A 122 15.65 -11.25 -11.67
N THR A 123 16.71 -11.12 -10.88
CA THR A 123 17.93 -10.42 -11.31
C THR A 123 19.16 -11.26 -10.98
N GLU A 124 20.04 -11.45 -11.96
CA GLU A 124 21.40 -11.97 -11.76
C GLU A 124 22.37 -10.79 -11.68
N ILE A 125 23.19 -10.74 -10.65
CA ILE A 125 24.13 -9.64 -10.42
C ILE A 125 25.53 -10.23 -10.31
N ARG A 126 26.46 -9.68 -11.09
CA ARG A 126 27.89 -9.97 -10.99
C ARG A 126 28.59 -8.78 -10.38
N ILE A 127 29.23 -9.00 -9.24
CA ILE A 127 29.96 -7.97 -8.51
C ILE A 127 31.47 -8.25 -8.58
N ARG A 128 32.27 -7.20 -8.70
CA ARG A 128 33.72 -7.27 -8.54
C ARG A 128 34.08 -6.68 -7.18
N VAL A 129 34.61 -7.51 -6.30
CA VAL A 129 35.01 -7.11 -4.94
C VAL A 129 36.40 -6.47 -4.98
N THR A 130 36.58 -5.39 -4.22
CA THR A 130 37.89 -4.73 -4.06
C THR A 130 38.89 -5.70 -3.39
N PRO A 131 40.15 -5.78 -3.87
CA PRO A 131 41.16 -6.62 -3.24
C PRO A 131 41.35 -6.27 -1.75
N GLY A 132 41.37 -7.29 -0.87
CA GLY A 132 41.52 -7.12 0.57
C GLY A 132 40.20 -7.10 1.37
N GLU A 133 39.05 -6.99 0.70
CA GLU A 133 37.73 -7.09 1.33
C GLU A 133 37.24 -8.54 1.45
N ASN A 134 36.40 -8.80 2.46
CA ASN A 134 35.78 -10.11 2.64
C ASN A 134 34.62 -10.30 1.67
N VAL A 135 34.74 -11.26 0.76
CA VAL A 135 33.76 -11.55 -0.30
C VAL A 135 32.37 -11.85 0.27
N GLU A 136 32.27 -12.67 1.32
CA GLU A 136 30.98 -13.05 1.92
C GLU A 136 30.28 -11.86 2.58
N ARG A 137 31.06 -10.99 3.25
CA ARG A 137 30.50 -9.76 3.85
C ARG A 137 29.95 -8.82 2.78
N VAL A 138 30.67 -8.65 1.67
CA VAL A 138 30.23 -7.81 0.55
C VAL A 138 29.00 -8.41 -0.11
N ARG A 139 28.98 -9.73 -0.32
CA ARG A 139 27.82 -10.45 -0.84
C ARG A 139 26.57 -10.23 0.02
N LEU A 140 26.64 -10.48 1.32
CA LEU A 140 25.51 -10.29 2.24
C LEU A 140 25.04 -8.83 2.28
N ALA A 141 25.96 -7.86 2.25
CA ALA A 141 25.62 -6.44 2.21
C ALA A 141 24.94 -6.02 0.90
N VAL A 142 25.31 -6.65 -0.22
CA VAL A 142 24.65 -6.44 -1.52
C VAL A 142 23.26 -7.08 -1.51
N GLU A 143 23.15 -8.35 -1.07
CA GLU A 143 21.86 -9.06 -0.95
C GLU A 143 20.87 -8.27 -0.07
N ALA A 144 21.29 -7.80 1.11
CA ALA A 144 20.45 -7.03 2.04
C ALA A 144 20.09 -5.61 1.57
N LYS A 145 20.71 -5.10 0.50
CA LYS A 145 20.34 -3.81 -0.11
C LYS A 145 19.40 -3.97 -1.31
N LEU A 146 19.35 -5.16 -1.89
CA LEU A 146 18.52 -5.47 -3.05
C LEU A 146 17.15 -6.02 -2.65
N PHE A 147 17.09 -6.73 -1.52
CA PHE A 147 15.89 -7.33 -0.93
C PHE A 147 15.62 -6.69 0.44
#